data_AF-A0A9N9R544-F1
#
_entry.id   AF-A0A9N9R544-F1
#
_cell.length_a   1.000
_cell.length_b   1.000
_cell.length_c   1.000
_cell.angle_alpha   90.00
_cell.angle_beta   90.00
_cell.angle_gamma   90.00
#
_symmetry.space_group_name_H-M   'P 1'
#
loop_
_entity.id
_entity.type
_entity.pdbx_description
1 polymer ?
#
loop_
_entity_poly.entity_id
_entity_poly.type
_entity_poly.pdbx_seq_one_letter_code
_entity_poly.pdbx_strand_id
1 'polypeptide(L)'
;MSLQTLFKQHCIVPDVLTTAPSEILDIQYSSGVNVDMGKELTPTQVKDKPVVKWTSKESEYYTLAMVDPDAPSRENPKFREWHHWLVGNIFGNDMNKSEILSDYIGSGPPKGTGLHRYVFLLYKQQGKCDFSKVPKLPNNSGEKRGKFSISKFAQQFKLVTSTVRVRASYRRVSLEQREVTFNRMSIQNLNTFDPFADAIKSSEDDVQDGLVHVRIQQRSGRKTLTTVQGLSSEYDLKKIVRACKKEFACNGTVVEHPEYGEVLQLQGDQRENICQWLTKSGLVKPEQLKVHGF
;
A
#
# COMPACT_ATOMS: atom_id res chain seq x y z
N MET A 1 -22.70 -6.90 -20.23
CA MET A 1 -23.20 -6.00 -19.17
C MET A 1 -22.88 -4.57 -19.58
N SER A 2 -23.81 -3.61 -19.43
CA SER A 2 -23.57 -2.22 -19.85
C SER A 2 -22.62 -1.49 -18.90
N LEU A 3 -21.91 -0.46 -19.40
CA LEU A 3 -21.05 0.39 -18.58
C LEU A 3 -21.80 1.06 -17.44
N GLN A 4 -23.03 1.52 -17.68
CA GLN A 4 -23.86 2.14 -16.65
C GLN A 4 -24.15 1.18 -15.49
N THR A 5 -24.47 -0.08 -15.79
CA THR A 5 -24.73 -1.11 -14.78
C THR A 5 -23.49 -1.35 -13.93
N LEU A 6 -22.32 -1.43 -14.57
CA LEU A 6 -21.04 -1.72 -13.90
C LEU A 6 -20.61 -0.60 -12.95
N PHE A 7 -20.79 0.66 -13.36
CA PHE A 7 -20.47 1.83 -12.53
C PHE A 7 -21.41 1.96 -11.32
N LYS A 8 -22.69 1.63 -11.49
CA LYS A 8 -23.67 1.58 -10.38
C LYS A 8 -23.37 0.43 -9.42
N GLN A 9 -23.05 -0.76 -9.93
CA GLN A 9 -22.72 -1.94 -9.13
C GLN A 9 -21.50 -1.71 -8.22
N HIS A 10 -20.56 -0.86 -8.64
CA HIS A 10 -19.37 -0.52 -7.84
C HIS A 10 -19.50 0.80 -7.07
N CYS A 11 -20.71 1.35 -7.01
CA CYS A 11 -21.06 2.59 -6.30
C CYS A 11 -20.19 3.79 -6.73
N ILE A 12 -19.63 3.78 -7.94
CA ILE A 12 -18.86 4.90 -8.47
C ILE A 12 -19.80 6.04 -8.87
N VAL A 13 -20.94 5.64 -9.43
CA VAL A 13 -22.13 6.47 -9.52
C VAL A 13 -23.02 6.05 -8.34
N PRO A 14 -23.38 6.94 -7.41
CA PRO A 14 -23.19 8.40 -7.44
C PRO A 14 -21.95 8.94 -6.68
N ASP A 15 -21.14 8.10 -6.02
CA ASP A 15 -20.14 8.58 -5.03
C ASP A 15 -19.08 9.53 -5.59
N VAL A 16 -18.62 9.30 -6.82
CA VAL A 16 -17.56 10.10 -7.48
C VAL A 16 -18.10 10.82 -8.71
N LEU A 17 -18.99 10.16 -9.45
CA LEU A 17 -19.56 10.68 -10.69
C LEU A 17 -21.08 10.70 -10.63
N THR A 18 -21.69 11.70 -11.24
CA THR A 18 -23.14 11.78 -11.38
C THR A 18 -23.67 10.89 -12.51
N THR A 19 -22.87 10.69 -13.56
CA THR A 19 -23.24 9.90 -14.74
C THR A 19 -22.10 8.97 -15.14
N ALA A 20 -22.44 7.76 -15.59
CA ALA A 20 -21.45 6.83 -16.09
C ALA A 20 -20.96 7.28 -17.50
N PRO A 21 -19.68 7.05 -17.81
CA PRO A 21 -19.06 7.42 -19.07
C PRO A 21 -19.40 6.47 -20.22
N SER A 22 -19.14 6.94 -21.43
CA SER A 22 -19.36 6.20 -22.69
C SER A 22 -18.19 5.29 -23.09
N GLU A 23 -16.97 5.61 -22.67
CA GLU A 23 -15.78 4.84 -23.05
C GLU A 23 -14.81 4.63 -21.89
N ILE A 24 -13.80 3.82 -22.15
CA ILE A 24 -12.95 3.17 -21.17
C ILE A 24 -11.45 3.46 -21.50
N LEU A 25 -10.66 3.98 -20.55
CA LEU A 25 -9.20 4.18 -20.65
C LEU A 25 -8.41 2.85 -20.63
N ASP A 26 -7.41 2.69 -21.47
CA ASP A 26 -6.48 1.57 -21.35
C ASP A 26 -5.34 1.95 -20.40
N ILE A 27 -5.23 1.26 -19.26
CA ILE A 27 -4.27 1.59 -18.19
C ILE A 27 -3.45 0.36 -17.85
N GLN A 28 -2.14 0.48 -18.03
CA GLN A 28 -1.18 -0.58 -17.83
C GLN A 28 -0.08 -0.13 -16.88
N TYR A 29 0.17 -0.92 -15.84
CA TYR A 29 1.29 -0.72 -14.93
C TYR A 29 2.54 -1.41 -15.46
N SER A 30 3.72 -0.86 -15.12
CA SER A 30 5.04 -1.45 -15.45
C SER A 30 5.23 -2.85 -14.87
N SER A 31 4.49 -3.20 -13.82
CA SER A 31 4.44 -4.55 -13.25
C SER A 31 3.77 -5.60 -14.15
N GLY A 32 3.20 -5.18 -15.29
CA GLY A 32 2.52 -6.03 -16.27
C GLY A 32 1.02 -6.22 -16.02
N VAL A 33 0.46 -5.57 -14.99
CA VAL A 33 -0.99 -5.64 -14.72
C VAL A 33 -1.74 -4.53 -15.45
N ASN A 34 -2.88 -4.91 -16.02
CA ASN A 34 -3.86 -3.95 -16.53
C ASN A 34 -4.94 -3.67 -15.48
N VAL A 35 -5.46 -2.43 -15.51
CA VAL A 35 -6.60 -2.00 -14.71
C VAL A 35 -7.88 -2.44 -15.41
N ASP A 36 -8.53 -3.43 -14.81
CA ASP A 36 -9.81 -3.94 -15.28
C ASP A 36 -10.88 -3.75 -14.22
N MET A 37 -12.11 -3.53 -14.70
CA MET A 37 -13.26 -3.30 -13.85
C MET A 37 -13.48 -4.46 -12.87
N GLY A 38 -13.36 -4.14 -11.59
CA GLY A 38 -13.57 -5.08 -10.49
C GLY A 38 -12.37 -5.96 -10.16
N LYS A 39 -11.26 -5.81 -10.88
CA LYS A 39 -10.01 -6.50 -10.55
C LYS A 39 -9.40 -5.91 -9.28
N GLU A 40 -8.98 -6.81 -8.40
CA GLU A 40 -8.19 -6.46 -7.23
C GLU A 40 -6.71 -6.39 -7.59
N LEU A 41 -6.06 -5.25 -7.29
CA LEU A 41 -4.63 -5.04 -7.46
C LEU A 41 -3.96 -4.78 -6.11
N THR A 42 -2.67 -5.10 -6.00
CA THR A 42 -1.91 -4.86 -4.76
C THR A 42 -1.12 -3.55 -4.82
N PRO A 43 -0.89 -2.85 -3.69
CA PRO A 43 -0.01 -1.68 -3.63
C PRO A 43 1.33 -1.86 -4.35
N THR A 44 1.94 -3.04 -4.23
CA THR A 44 3.20 -3.37 -4.90
C THR A 44 3.09 -3.38 -6.42
N GLN A 45 1.97 -3.89 -6.96
CA GLN A 45 1.76 -3.93 -8.41
C GLN A 45 1.58 -2.53 -9.00
N VAL A 46 1.15 -1.57 -8.18
CA VAL A 46 0.74 -0.23 -8.62
C VAL A 46 1.54 0.89 -7.97
N LYS A 47 2.72 0.53 -7.46
CA LYS A 47 3.67 1.45 -6.83
C LYS A 47 4.08 2.56 -7.79
N ASP A 48 4.36 2.18 -9.03
CA ASP A 48 4.84 3.09 -10.07
C ASP A 48 3.68 3.61 -10.92
N LYS A 49 3.88 4.81 -11.48
CA LYS A 49 2.92 5.47 -12.38
C LYS A 49 2.59 4.58 -13.58
N PRO A 50 1.29 4.36 -13.90
CA PRO A 50 0.91 3.58 -15.07
C PRO A 50 1.05 4.36 -16.37
N VAL A 51 1.07 3.63 -17.48
CA VAL A 51 0.82 4.18 -18.82
C VAL A 51 -0.69 4.23 -19.03
N VAL A 52 -1.21 5.40 -19.40
CA VAL A 52 -2.64 5.61 -19.67
C VAL A 52 -2.79 5.95 -21.15
N LYS A 53 -3.66 5.22 -21.83
CA LYS A 53 -3.97 5.37 -23.26
C LYS A 53 -5.46 5.57 -23.44
N TRP A 54 -5.80 6.45 -24.37
CA TRP A 54 -7.17 6.72 -24.80
C TRP A 54 -7.16 7.18 -26.26
N THR A 55 -8.33 7.14 -26.89
CA THR A 55 -8.51 7.72 -28.22
C THR A 55 -8.63 9.23 -28.08
N SER A 56 -7.55 9.96 -28.36
CA SER A 56 -7.51 11.43 -28.36
C SER A 56 -7.68 11.99 -29.77
N LYS A 57 -8.25 13.19 -29.88
CA LYS A 57 -8.06 14.03 -31.09
C LYS A 57 -6.77 14.84 -30.91
N GLU A 58 -5.93 14.88 -31.95
CA GLU A 58 -4.54 15.38 -31.87
C GLU A 58 -4.39 16.88 -31.50
N SER A 59 -5.49 17.64 -31.47
CA SER A 59 -5.50 19.07 -31.16
C SER A 59 -6.27 19.43 -29.88
N GLU A 60 -6.61 18.44 -29.05
CA GLU A 60 -7.38 18.64 -27.82
C GLU A 60 -6.50 18.60 -26.56
N TYR A 61 -6.98 19.25 -25.50
CA TYR A 61 -6.35 19.20 -24.19
C TYR A 61 -7.16 18.34 -23.24
N TYR A 62 -6.48 17.58 -22.39
CA TYR A 62 -7.12 16.71 -21.40
C TYR A 62 -6.55 16.93 -20.00
N THR A 63 -7.40 16.65 -19.01
CA THR A 63 -7.04 16.54 -17.59
C THR A 63 -7.26 15.10 -17.15
N LEU A 64 -6.22 14.47 -16.59
CA LEU A 64 -6.27 13.15 -15.99
C LEU A 64 -6.24 13.27 -14.45
N ALA A 65 -7.14 12.57 -13.77
CA ALA A 65 -7.15 12.45 -12.32
C ALA A 65 -7.24 10.99 -11.89
N MET A 66 -6.56 10.65 -10.79
CA MET A 66 -6.74 9.39 -10.06
C MET A 66 -7.18 9.74 -8.65
N VAL A 67 -8.37 9.29 -8.23
CA VAL A 67 -8.96 9.63 -6.93
C VAL A 67 -9.38 8.39 -6.15
N ASP A 68 -9.27 8.48 -4.83
CA ASP A 68 -9.73 7.50 -3.84
C ASP A 68 -10.88 8.11 -3.00
N PRO A 69 -12.14 7.72 -3.26
CA PRO A 69 -13.26 8.16 -2.46
C PRO A 69 -13.36 7.42 -1.11
N ASP A 70 -12.55 6.41 -0.86
CA ASP A 70 -12.66 5.56 0.32
C ASP A 70 -11.63 5.94 1.39
N ALA A 71 -10.88 7.03 1.25
CA ALA A 71 -9.89 7.44 2.25
C ALA A 71 -10.53 8.02 3.54
N PRO A 72 -10.10 7.62 4.76
CA PRO A 72 -9.14 6.56 5.07
C PRO A 72 -9.76 5.14 5.07
N SER A 73 -11.07 4.99 5.20
CA SER A 73 -11.79 3.73 4.95
C SER A 73 -13.13 4.01 4.27
N ARG A 74 -13.65 3.03 3.52
CA ARG A 74 -14.96 3.14 2.87
C ARG A 74 -16.10 3.32 3.86
N GLU A 75 -15.99 2.72 5.04
CA GLU A 75 -16.96 2.82 6.13
C GLU A 75 -16.98 4.22 6.78
N ASN A 76 -15.81 4.87 6.86
CA ASN A 76 -15.66 6.20 7.45
C ASN A 76 -14.73 7.10 6.61
N PRO A 77 -15.20 7.59 5.44
CA PRO A 77 -14.36 8.22 4.43
C PRO A 77 -14.08 9.70 4.73
N LYS A 78 -13.45 10.00 5.88
CA LYS A 78 -13.16 11.36 6.39
C LYS A 78 -12.32 12.23 5.45
N PHE A 79 -11.51 11.61 4.58
CA PHE A 79 -10.61 12.30 3.65
C PHE A 79 -11.08 12.21 2.20
N ARG A 80 -12.32 11.75 1.96
CA ARG A 80 -12.92 11.70 0.62
C ARG A 80 -12.93 13.09 -0.04
N GLU A 81 -12.50 13.22 -1.29
CA GLU A 81 -11.66 12.30 -2.07
C GLU A 81 -10.18 12.54 -1.75
N TRP A 82 -9.35 11.50 -1.80
CA TRP A 82 -7.91 11.64 -1.79
C TRP A 82 -7.37 11.48 -3.21
N HIS A 83 -6.73 12.51 -3.77
CA HIS A 83 -6.25 12.44 -5.15
C HIS A 83 -4.80 11.94 -5.23
N HIS A 84 -4.65 10.78 -5.86
CA HIS A 84 -3.38 10.08 -6.07
C HIS A 84 -2.56 10.68 -7.19
N TRP A 85 -3.22 11.24 -8.20
CA TRP A 85 -2.55 11.80 -9.36
C TRP A 85 -3.45 12.84 -10.01
N LEU A 86 -2.89 13.99 -10.40
CA LEU A 86 -3.61 15.03 -11.11
C LEU A 86 -2.68 15.67 -12.15
N VAL A 87 -3.07 15.56 -13.42
CA VAL A 87 -2.32 16.08 -14.55
C VAL A 87 -3.26 16.89 -15.41
N GLY A 88 -2.92 18.14 -15.65
CA GLY A 88 -3.66 19.04 -16.52
C GLY A 88 -2.95 19.25 -17.84
N ASN A 89 -3.64 19.91 -18.78
CA ASN A 89 -3.05 20.40 -20.02
C ASN A 89 -2.33 19.33 -20.85
N ILE A 90 -2.76 18.07 -20.78
CA ILE A 90 -2.21 16.99 -21.61
C ILE A 90 -2.63 17.27 -23.05
N PHE A 91 -1.67 17.54 -23.93
CA PHE A 91 -1.96 17.81 -25.34
C PHE A 91 -2.05 16.51 -26.15
N GLY A 92 -3.23 16.25 -26.72
CA GLY A 92 -3.53 14.99 -27.40
C GLY A 92 -3.45 13.81 -26.41
N ASN A 93 -2.52 12.89 -26.66
CA ASN A 93 -2.21 11.75 -25.79
C ASN A 93 -0.76 11.78 -25.26
N ASP A 94 -0.07 12.91 -25.42
CA ASP A 94 1.35 13.03 -25.06
C ASP A 94 1.51 13.54 -23.62
N MET A 95 1.80 12.60 -22.71
CA MET A 95 2.05 12.91 -21.31
C MET A 95 3.30 13.79 -21.09
N ASN A 96 4.23 13.89 -22.04
CA ASN A 96 5.38 14.79 -21.93
C ASN A 96 4.98 16.26 -22.19
N LYS A 97 3.86 16.48 -22.89
CA LYS A 97 3.26 17.79 -23.14
C LYS A 97 2.09 18.00 -22.19
N SER A 98 2.37 17.89 -20.90
CA SER A 98 1.37 18.04 -19.84
C SER A 98 1.90 18.87 -18.67
N GLU A 99 1.00 19.23 -17.77
CA GLU A 99 1.32 19.97 -16.55
C GLU A 99 0.95 19.11 -15.33
N ILE A 100 1.96 18.64 -14.61
CA ILE A 100 1.74 17.86 -13.38
C ILE A 100 1.24 18.83 -12.30
N LEU A 101 0.02 18.61 -11.80
CA LEU A 101 -0.56 19.37 -10.68
C LEU A 101 -0.32 18.64 -9.37
N SER A 102 -0.45 17.31 -9.38
CA SER A 102 -0.14 16.47 -8.23
C SER A 102 0.52 15.21 -8.75
N ASP A 103 1.76 14.99 -8.36
CA ASP A 103 2.55 13.85 -8.85
C ASP A 103 1.95 12.52 -8.36
N TYR A 104 2.26 11.43 -9.06
CA TYR A 104 1.66 10.13 -8.80
C TYR A 104 2.12 9.59 -7.44
N ILE A 105 1.16 9.23 -6.59
CA ILE A 105 1.38 8.41 -5.40
C ILE A 105 0.58 7.12 -5.58
N GLY A 106 1.26 5.97 -5.45
CA GLY A 106 0.63 4.66 -5.57
C GLY A 106 -0.46 4.41 -4.52
N SER A 107 -1.21 3.34 -4.69
CA SER A 107 -2.22 2.93 -3.72
C SER A 107 -1.58 2.52 -2.39
N GLY A 108 -2.08 3.06 -1.28
CA GLY A 108 -1.61 2.75 0.06
C GLY A 108 -2.74 2.75 1.08
N PRO A 109 -3.79 1.92 0.90
CA PRO A 109 -4.86 1.87 1.88
C PRO A 109 -4.31 1.41 3.23
N PRO A 110 -4.71 2.04 4.36
CA PRO A 110 -4.22 1.64 5.68
C PRO A 110 -4.57 0.18 6.01
N LYS A 111 -3.82 -0.44 6.92
CA LYS A 111 -4.14 -1.81 7.38
C LYS A 111 -5.51 -1.80 8.06
N GLY A 112 -6.35 -2.78 7.74
CA GLY A 112 -7.68 -2.93 8.36
C GLY A 112 -8.78 -2.04 7.80
N THR A 113 -8.52 -1.19 6.80
CA THR A 113 -9.56 -0.31 6.20
C THR A 113 -10.32 -0.93 5.03
N GLY A 114 -10.01 -2.20 4.72
CA GLY A 114 -10.62 -2.96 3.65
C GLY A 114 -10.15 -2.54 2.26
N LEU A 115 -11.03 -2.74 1.27
CA LEU A 115 -10.76 -2.40 -0.12
C LEU A 115 -11.09 -0.93 -0.39
N HIS A 116 -10.12 -0.22 -0.95
CA HIS A 116 -10.34 1.12 -1.48
C HIS A 116 -10.57 1.04 -2.99
N ARG A 117 -11.43 1.91 -3.49
CA ARG A 117 -11.66 2.12 -4.92
C ARG A 117 -10.70 3.19 -5.41
N TYR A 118 -9.99 2.94 -6.49
CA TYR A 118 -9.22 3.99 -7.15
C TYR A 118 -9.77 4.19 -8.54
N VAL A 119 -9.99 5.46 -8.84
CA VAL A 119 -10.88 5.91 -9.91
C VAL A 119 -10.06 6.80 -10.83
N PHE A 120 -9.79 6.32 -12.04
CA PHE A 120 -9.17 7.14 -13.08
C PHE A 120 -10.25 7.88 -13.86
N LEU A 121 -10.05 9.18 -14.03
CA LEU A 121 -11.00 10.09 -14.65
C LEU A 121 -10.25 10.90 -15.71
N LEU A 122 -10.75 10.90 -16.94
CA LEU A 122 -10.21 11.74 -18.00
C LEU A 122 -11.28 12.76 -18.43
N TYR A 123 -10.90 14.03 -18.39
CA TYR A 123 -11.74 15.12 -18.83
C TYR A 123 -11.14 15.77 -20.05
N LYS A 124 -11.98 16.13 -21.02
CA LYS A 124 -11.58 17.06 -22.08
C LYS A 124 -11.70 18.48 -21.57
N GLN A 125 -10.70 19.27 -21.90
CA GLN A 125 -10.69 20.70 -21.68
C GLN A 125 -11.21 21.42 -22.92
N GLN A 126 -11.84 22.58 -22.74
CA GLN A 126 -12.26 23.44 -23.86
C GLN A 126 -11.07 24.11 -24.56
N GLY A 127 -9.91 24.11 -23.91
CA GLY A 127 -8.63 24.65 -24.36
C GLY A 127 -7.58 24.46 -23.28
N LYS A 128 -6.42 25.10 -23.42
CA LYS A 128 -5.41 25.11 -22.36
C LYS A 128 -5.94 25.86 -21.14
N CYS A 129 -5.94 25.22 -19.97
CA CYS A 129 -6.38 25.79 -18.71
C CYS A 129 -5.21 26.50 -18.00
N ASP A 130 -5.51 27.58 -17.28
CA ASP A 130 -4.55 28.22 -16.38
C ASP A 130 -4.58 27.55 -15.01
N PHE A 131 -3.56 26.75 -14.71
CA PHE A 131 -3.40 26.08 -13.41
C PHE A 131 -2.39 26.78 -12.49
N SER A 132 -2.01 28.04 -12.78
CA SER A 132 -1.04 28.80 -11.97
C SER A 132 -1.39 28.87 -10.48
N LYS A 133 -2.69 28.90 -10.15
CA LYS A 133 -3.20 28.94 -8.77
C LYS A 133 -3.42 27.56 -8.14
N VAL A 134 -3.24 26.47 -8.90
CA VAL A 134 -3.38 25.11 -8.38
C VAL A 134 -2.06 24.70 -7.73
N PRO A 135 -2.05 24.31 -6.44
CA PRO A 135 -0.83 23.86 -5.77
C PRO A 135 -0.19 22.67 -6.50
N LYS A 136 1.15 22.72 -6.63
CA LYS A 136 1.94 21.62 -7.16
C LYS A 136 2.32 20.68 -6.03
N LEU A 137 1.79 19.46 -6.04
CA LEU A 137 2.01 18.49 -4.96
C LEU A 137 3.03 17.42 -5.39
N PRO A 138 4.12 17.21 -4.64
CA PRO A 138 5.10 16.18 -4.96
C PRO A 138 4.60 14.78 -4.56
N ASN A 139 5.34 13.73 -4.96
CA ASN A 139 5.01 12.34 -4.66
C ASN A 139 5.49 11.84 -3.28
N ASN A 140 6.23 12.67 -2.54
CA ASN A 140 6.78 12.34 -1.22
C ASN A 140 6.00 12.99 -0.07
N SER A 141 4.79 13.53 -0.32
CA SER A 141 3.93 14.11 0.72
C SER A 141 2.45 13.86 0.43
N GLY A 142 1.71 13.55 1.50
CA GLY A 142 0.25 13.42 1.50
C GLY A 142 -0.48 14.72 1.81
N GLU A 143 0.25 15.80 2.11
CA GLU A 143 -0.34 17.10 2.48
C GLU A 143 -1.22 17.64 1.34
N LYS A 144 -2.38 18.21 1.69
CA LYS A 144 -3.36 18.79 0.76
C LYS A 144 -3.96 17.82 -0.27
N ARG A 145 -3.74 16.51 -0.13
CA ARG A 145 -4.31 15.49 -1.04
C ARG A 145 -5.72 15.03 -0.68
N GLY A 146 -6.04 14.99 0.61
CA GLY A 146 -7.38 14.64 1.11
C GLY A 146 -8.38 15.78 1.01
N LYS A 147 -9.67 15.45 1.15
CA LYS A 147 -10.81 16.39 1.01
C LYS A 147 -10.85 17.09 -0.35
N PHE A 148 -10.23 16.48 -1.36
CA PHE A 148 -10.34 16.91 -2.73
C PHE A 148 -11.74 16.59 -3.26
N SER A 149 -12.17 17.32 -4.29
CA SER A 149 -13.44 17.06 -4.96
C SER A 149 -13.22 17.25 -6.45
N ILE A 150 -13.15 16.14 -7.18
CA ILE A 150 -12.96 16.19 -8.63
C ILE A 150 -14.12 16.88 -9.33
N SER A 151 -15.34 16.76 -8.79
CA SER A 151 -16.53 17.43 -9.32
C SER A 151 -16.42 18.96 -9.22
N LYS A 152 -15.98 19.51 -8.09
CA LYS A 152 -15.72 20.95 -7.93
C LYS A 152 -14.58 21.42 -8.82
N PHE A 153 -13.50 20.64 -8.91
CA PHE A 153 -12.38 20.94 -9.80
C PHE A 153 -12.83 21.00 -11.28
N ALA A 154 -13.60 20.00 -11.72
CA ALA A 154 -14.15 19.96 -13.07
C ALA A 154 -15.08 21.15 -13.35
N GLN A 155 -15.94 21.54 -12.40
CA GLN A 155 -16.78 22.72 -12.53
C GLN A 155 -15.97 24.02 -12.64
N GLN A 156 -14.97 24.19 -11.78
CA GLN A 156 -14.11 25.37 -11.75
C GLN A 156 -13.40 25.61 -13.09
N PHE A 157 -12.89 24.54 -13.71
CA PHE A 157 -12.17 24.62 -14.99
C PHE A 157 -13.04 24.32 -16.21
N LYS A 158 -14.37 24.22 -16.04
CA LYS A 158 -15.35 23.91 -17.10
C LYS A 158 -14.97 22.66 -17.91
N LEU A 159 -14.48 21.64 -17.21
CA LEU A 159 -14.05 20.38 -17.77
C LEU A 159 -15.27 19.59 -18.24
N VAL A 160 -15.20 19.06 -19.46
CA VAL A 160 -16.26 18.22 -20.03
C VAL A 160 -15.83 16.77 -19.88
N THR A 161 -16.59 16.00 -19.11
CA THR A 161 -16.39 14.55 -18.99
C THR A 161 -16.50 13.95 -20.38
N SER A 162 -15.39 13.48 -20.95
CA SER A 162 -15.37 12.95 -22.32
C SER A 162 -15.21 11.43 -22.33
N THR A 163 -14.37 10.91 -21.43
CA THR A 163 -14.09 9.46 -21.35
C THR A 163 -13.68 9.12 -19.93
N VAL A 164 -14.24 8.10 -19.30
CA VAL A 164 -13.83 7.72 -17.94
C VAL A 164 -13.76 6.19 -17.83
N ARG A 165 -12.63 5.61 -17.41
CA ARG A 165 -12.61 4.24 -16.90
C ARG A 165 -12.29 4.26 -15.43
N VAL A 166 -13.28 3.84 -14.69
CA VAL A 166 -13.15 3.32 -13.33
C VAL A 166 -13.07 1.80 -13.52
N ARG A 167 -12.27 0.99 -12.85
CA ARG A 167 -11.98 0.77 -11.44
C ARG A 167 -10.71 -0.09 -11.42
N ALA A 168 -9.82 0.10 -10.46
CA ALA A 168 -9.24 -1.06 -9.77
C ALA A 168 -9.63 -0.93 -8.30
N SER A 169 -9.99 -2.06 -7.69
CA SER A 169 -10.08 -2.13 -6.23
C SER A 169 -8.72 -2.57 -5.74
N TYR A 170 -8.21 -1.94 -4.69
CA TYR A 170 -6.85 -2.24 -4.25
C TYR A 170 -6.92 -2.74 -2.82
N ARG A 171 -6.30 -3.91 -2.62
CA ARG A 171 -6.16 -4.55 -1.32
C ARG A 171 -4.72 -4.36 -0.87
N ARG A 172 -4.49 -3.82 0.33
CA ARG A 172 -3.28 -4.17 1.05
C ARG A 172 -3.45 -5.64 1.46
N VAL A 173 -2.84 -6.54 0.71
CA VAL A 173 -2.86 -7.98 1.02
C VAL A 173 -2.23 -8.14 2.40
N SER A 174 -3.00 -8.50 3.42
CA SER A 174 -2.43 -9.25 4.55
C SER A 174 -1.93 -10.56 3.96
N LEU A 175 -0.72 -10.97 4.32
CA LEU A 175 -0.02 -12.11 3.73
C LEU A 175 -0.77 -13.47 3.87
N GLU A 176 -1.95 -13.50 4.49
CA GLU A 176 -2.69 -14.72 4.81
C GLU A 176 -3.58 -15.30 3.70
N GLN A 177 -3.69 -14.66 2.52
CA GLN A 177 -4.56 -15.20 1.44
C GLN A 177 -3.87 -15.40 0.08
N ARG A 178 -2.55 -15.68 0.07
CA ARG A 178 -1.81 -16.09 -1.14
C ARG A 178 -1.05 -17.41 -0.96
N GLU A 179 -1.79 -18.47 -0.65
CA GLU A 179 -1.56 -19.77 -1.30
C GLU A 179 -2.63 -19.81 -2.39
N VAL A 180 -2.34 -19.59 -3.67
CA VAL A 180 -1.76 -20.56 -4.61
C VAL A 180 -1.09 -19.78 -5.76
N THR A 181 -0.07 -20.41 -6.37
CA THR A 181 0.67 -20.05 -7.60
C THR A 181 1.75 -18.96 -7.54
N PHE A 182 2.82 -19.31 -6.81
CA PHE A 182 4.22 -19.43 -7.25
C PHE A 182 4.84 -18.40 -8.24
N ASN A 183 5.84 -17.71 -7.69
CA ASN A 183 7.10 -17.25 -8.27
C ASN A 183 7.15 -16.06 -9.24
N ARG A 184 7.61 -14.91 -8.70
CA ARG A 184 8.74 -14.21 -9.31
C ARG A 184 9.67 -13.61 -8.25
N MET A 185 10.95 -13.91 -8.42
CA MET A 185 12.08 -13.48 -7.60
C MET A 185 12.17 -11.96 -7.47
N SER A 186 12.58 -11.56 -6.27
CA SER A 186 12.83 -10.23 -5.74
C SER A 186 14.19 -9.67 -6.15
N ILE A 187 14.23 -8.36 -6.44
CA ILE A 187 15.24 -7.44 -5.88
C ILE A 187 14.51 -6.14 -5.48
N GLN A 188 14.61 -5.78 -4.20
CA GLN A 188 14.18 -4.49 -3.63
C GLN A 188 15.39 -3.54 -3.55
N ASN A 189 15.17 -2.26 -3.81
CA ASN A 189 15.48 -1.21 -2.83
C ASN A 189 14.90 0.13 -3.27
N LEU A 190 14.12 0.76 -2.38
CA LEU A 190 14.16 2.18 -2.02
C LEU A 190 13.00 2.49 -1.05
N ASN A 191 13.37 2.91 0.16
CA ASN A 191 12.51 3.33 1.25
C ASN A 191 11.49 4.37 0.77
N THR A 192 10.22 4.19 1.12
CA THR A 192 9.16 5.19 0.89
C THR A 192 8.76 5.78 2.24
N PHE A 193 9.03 7.08 2.35
CA PHE A 193 8.62 7.99 3.41
C PHE A 193 7.09 7.98 3.59
N ASP A 194 6.61 7.84 4.84
CA ASP A 194 5.19 7.81 5.22
C ASP A 194 4.76 9.19 5.77
N PRO A 195 3.99 9.98 5.01
CA PRO A 195 3.66 11.37 5.35
C PRO A 195 2.49 11.53 6.34
N PHE A 196 2.03 10.46 7.02
CA PHE A 196 0.91 10.52 7.97
C PHE A 196 1.28 10.20 9.44
N ALA A 197 2.57 10.04 9.76
CA ALA A 197 3.01 9.60 11.09
C ALA A 197 2.82 10.64 12.23
N ASP A 198 2.62 11.93 11.93
CA ASP A 198 2.63 12.99 12.98
C ASP A 198 1.26 13.43 13.49
N ALA A 199 0.13 12.86 13.02
CA ALA A 199 -1.19 13.42 13.30
C ALA A 199 -2.09 12.63 14.27
N ILE A 200 -1.69 11.48 14.83
CA ILE A 200 -2.56 10.71 15.73
C ILE A 200 -1.77 10.12 16.90
N LYS A 201 -1.58 10.93 17.95
CA LYS A 201 -1.42 10.45 19.33
C LYS A 201 -2.72 10.73 20.08
N SER A 202 -3.54 9.71 20.32
CA SER A 202 -4.31 9.49 21.55
C SER A 202 -5.36 8.38 21.39
N SER A 203 -5.51 7.61 22.47
CA SER A 203 -6.55 6.66 22.89
C SER A 203 -6.72 5.33 22.12
N GLU A 204 -6.08 4.30 22.71
CA GLU A 204 -6.54 2.93 23.03
C GLU A 204 -7.89 2.45 22.47
N ASP A 205 -7.88 1.31 21.77
CA ASP A 205 -8.47 0.05 22.26
C ASP A 205 -8.04 -1.16 21.40
N ASP A 206 -7.45 -2.13 22.11
CA ASP A 206 -7.19 -3.57 21.88
C ASP A 206 -7.18 -4.22 20.48
N VAL A 207 -5.99 -4.74 20.12
CA VAL A 207 -5.82 -5.91 19.24
C VAL A 207 -4.80 -6.85 19.88
N GLN A 208 -5.18 -8.10 20.14
CA GLN A 208 -4.28 -9.17 20.59
C GLN A 208 -3.15 -9.36 19.55
N ASP A 209 -1.96 -8.83 19.84
CA ASP A 209 -0.79 -8.90 18.98
C ASP A 209 0.17 -10.03 19.42
N GLY A 210 0.78 -10.68 18.44
CA GLY A 210 1.44 -12.00 18.55
C GLY A 210 2.43 -12.16 19.71
N LEU A 211 2.26 -13.25 20.46
CA LEU A 211 3.15 -13.65 21.54
C LEU A 211 4.46 -14.22 20.98
N VAL A 212 5.60 -13.77 21.51
CA VAL A 212 6.94 -14.32 21.21
C VAL A 212 7.26 -15.41 22.22
N HIS A 213 7.39 -16.65 21.74
CA HIS A 213 7.67 -17.81 22.58
C HIS A 213 9.16 -18.15 22.57
N VAL A 214 9.82 -18.07 23.73
CA VAL A 214 11.19 -18.56 23.93
C VAL A 214 11.09 -19.94 24.56
N ARG A 215 11.46 -21.00 23.84
CA ARG A 215 11.40 -22.39 24.31
C ARG A 215 12.81 -22.99 24.38
N ILE A 216 13.06 -23.87 25.35
CA ILE A 216 14.31 -24.65 25.44
C ILE A 216 14.01 -26.09 25.05
N GLN A 217 14.89 -26.70 24.25
CA GLN A 217 14.80 -28.08 23.80
C GLN A 217 16.11 -28.83 24.04
N GLN A 218 16.06 -30.12 24.35
CA GLN A 218 17.26 -30.97 24.51
C GLN A 218 17.70 -31.51 23.15
N ARG A 219 18.93 -31.22 22.73
CA ARG A 219 19.44 -31.65 21.41
C ARG A 219 20.18 -32.99 21.47
N SER A 220 21.02 -33.20 22.48
CA SER A 220 21.79 -34.44 22.66
C SER A 220 22.45 -34.48 24.04
N GLY A 221 22.13 -35.49 24.86
CA GLY A 221 22.67 -35.60 26.22
C GLY A 221 22.42 -34.34 27.04
N ARG A 222 23.44 -33.78 27.69
CA ARG A 222 23.31 -32.52 28.46
C ARG A 222 23.23 -31.24 27.60
N LYS A 223 23.24 -31.34 26.27
CA LYS A 223 23.23 -30.17 25.37
C LYS A 223 21.81 -29.71 25.10
N THR A 224 21.57 -28.43 25.39
CA THR A 224 20.30 -27.74 25.19
C THR A 224 20.38 -26.77 24.00
N LEU A 225 19.23 -26.45 23.44
CA LEU A 225 19.03 -25.54 22.33
C LEU A 225 17.91 -24.57 22.71
N THR A 226 18.16 -23.27 22.56
CA THR A 226 17.13 -22.26 22.76
C THR A 226 16.53 -21.89 21.41
N THR A 227 15.22 -22.08 21.29
CA THR A 227 14.41 -21.69 20.12
C THR A 227 13.58 -20.47 20.46
N VAL A 228 13.72 -19.42 19.66
CA VAL A 228 12.83 -18.25 19.72
C VAL A 228 11.86 -18.33 18.56
N GLN A 229 10.57 -18.34 18.87
CA GLN A 229 9.45 -18.46 17.94
C GLN A 229 8.55 -17.23 18.07
N GLY A 230 7.85 -16.89 16.99
CA GLY A 230 6.92 -15.74 16.99
C GLY A 230 7.60 -14.39 16.81
N LEU A 231 8.89 -14.35 16.45
CA LEU A 231 9.50 -13.12 15.95
C LEU A 231 8.85 -12.76 14.62
N SER A 232 8.39 -11.52 14.49
CA SER A 232 7.79 -11.03 13.25
C SER A 232 8.78 -11.20 12.09
N SER A 233 8.31 -11.77 10.98
CA SER A 233 9.08 -11.94 9.73
C SER A 233 9.49 -10.62 9.08
N GLU A 234 9.05 -9.48 9.65
CA GLU A 234 9.53 -8.14 9.29
C GLU A 234 10.97 -7.89 9.73
N TYR A 235 11.46 -8.59 10.75
CA TYR A 235 12.84 -8.45 11.22
C TYR A 235 13.77 -9.43 10.51
N ASP A 236 14.92 -8.93 10.06
CA ASP A 236 15.95 -9.75 9.43
C ASP A 236 16.61 -10.66 10.47
N LEU A 237 16.08 -11.89 10.60
CA LEU A 237 16.55 -12.91 11.54
C LEU A 237 18.03 -13.23 11.35
N LYS A 238 18.59 -13.07 10.15
CA LYS A 238 20.02 -13.29 9.90
C LYS A 238 20.87 -12.19 10.53
N LYS A 239 20.39 -10.94 10.54
CA LYS A 239 21.03 -9.84 11.28
C LYS A 239 20.87 -10.01 12.79
N ILE A 240 19.71 -10.47 13.26
CA ILE A 240 19.48 -10.79 14.67
C ILE A 240 20.43 -11.91 15.12
N VAL A 241 20.55 -13.00 14.36
CA VAL A 241 21.53 -14.07 14.65
C VAL A 241 22.95 -13.52 14.65
N ARG A 242 23.31 -12.62 13.73
CA ARG A 242 24.65 -12.00 13.69
C ARG A 242 24.93 -11.13 14.92
N ALA A 243 23.93 -10.39 15.40
CA ALA A 243 24.02 -9.61 16.63
C ALA A 243 24.08 -10.52 17.87
N CYS A 244 23.23 -11.54 17.93
CA CYS A 244 23.20 -12.54 19.01
C CYS A 244 24.51 -13.35 19.09
N LYS A 245 25.12 -13.68 17.95
CA LYS A 245 26.46 -14.31 17.89
C LYS A 245 27.55 -13.42 18.49
N LYS A 246 27.45 -12.11 18.27
CA LYS A 246 28.40 -11.12 18.78
C LYS A 246 28.20 -10.87 20.29
N GLU A 247 26.95 -10.87 20.75
CA GLU A 247 26.61 -10.55 22.14
C GLU A 247 26.72 -11.77 23.08
N PHE A 248 26.27 -12.95 22.64
CA PHE A 248 26.16 -14.14 23.49
C PHE A 248 27.32 -15.13 23.33
N ALA A 249 28.28 -14.85 22.44
CA ALA A 249 29.39 -15.76 22.07
C ALA A 249 28.94 -17.19 21.72
N CYS A 250 27.69 -17.36 21.28
CA CYS A 250 27.07 -18.64 20.99
C CYS A 250 26.85 -18.81 19.49
N ASN A 251 26.86 -20.06 19.02
CA ASN A 251 26.49 -20.33 17.63
C ASN A 251 24.96 -20.31 17.48
N GLY A 252 24.51 -19.74 16.38
CA GLY A 252 23.10 -19.53 16.08
C GLY A 252 22.79 -19.79 14.61
N THR A 253 21.65 -20.38 14.34
CA THR A 253 21.16 -20.60 12.98
C THR A 253 19.68 -20.28 12.91
N VAL A 254 19.24 -19.83 11.74
CA VAL A 254 17.81 -19.70 11.44
C VAL A 254 17.38 -21.04 10.85
N VAL A 255 16.30 -21.61 11.37
CA VAL A 255 15.68 -22.83 10.84
C VAL A 255 14.22 -22.55 10.57
N GLU A 256 13.73 -22.98 9.42
CA GLU A 256 12.30 -22.92 9.11
C GLU A 256 11.60 -24.13 9.74
N HIS A 257 10.61 -23.87 10.58
CA HIS A 257 9.74 -24.89 11.16
C HIS A 257 8.36 -24.87 10.46
N PRO A 258 7.79 -26.03 10.11
CA PRO A 258 6.53 -26.12 9.35
C PRO A 258 5.31 -25.44 10.00
N GLU A 259 5.29 -25.35 11.33
CA GLU A 259 4.14 -24.88 12.11
C GLU A 259 4.30 -23.43 12.62
N TYR A 260 5.54 -22.94 12.76
CA TYR A 260 5.85 -21.67 13.42
C TYR A 260 6.70 -20.70 12.57
N GLY A 261 7.02 -21.08 11.33
CA GLY A 261 7.82 -20.26 10.40
C GLY A 261 9.32 -20.26 10.72
N GLU A 262 10.00 -19.16 10.40
CA GLU A 262 11.44 -18.99 10.67
C GLU A 262 11.68 -18.84 12.18
N VAL A 263 12.33 -19.84 12.78
CA VAL A 263 12.69 -19.84 14.20
C VAL A 263 14.20 -19.65 14.36
N LEU A 264 14.56 -18.88 15.37
CA LEU A 264 15.95 -18.62 15.70
C LEU A 264 16.42 -19.68 16.70
N GLN A 265 17.40 -20.48 16.28
CA GLN A 265 17.99 -21.53 17.10
C GLN A 265 19.37 -21.08 17.60
N LEU A 266 19.53 -20.97 18.91
CA LEU A 266 20.82 -20.71 19.58
C LEU A 266 21.27 -21.96 20.33
N GLN A 267 22.57 -22.23 20.27
CA GLN A 267 23.18 -23.30 21.06
C GLN A 267 23.25 -22.90 22.54
N GLY A 268 22.85 -23.82 23.42
CA GLY A 268 22.82 -23.62 24.87
C GLY A 268 21.51 -23.05 25.40
N ASP A 269 21.45 -22.87 26.71
CA ASP A 269 20.36 -22.16 27.40
C ASP A 269 20.68 -20.66 27.41
N GLN A 270 19.92 -19.91 26.62
CA GLN A 270 20.11 -18.46 26.44
C GLN A 270 18.81 -17.69 26.73
N ARG A 271 17.85 -18.29 27.47
CA ARG A 271 16.50 -17.72 27.64
C ARG A 271 16.50 -16.33 28.28
N GLU A 272 17.38 -16.08 29.24
CA GLU A 272 17.43 -14.80 29.96
C GLU A 272 18.09 -13.73 29.10
N ASN A 273 19.22 -14.08 28.49
CA ASN A 273 20.00 -13.20 27.63
C ASN A 273 19.21 -12.75 26.39
N ILE A 274 18.46 -13.66 25.78
CA ILE A 274 17.66 -13.32 24.60
C ILE A 274 16.45 -12.46 24.96
N CYS A 275 15.79 -12.70 26.10
CA CYS A 275 14.68 -11.86 26.56
C CYS A 275 15.13 -10.42 26.85
N GLN A 276 16.26 -10.27 27.55
CA GLN A 276 16.84 -8.95 27.84
C GLN A 276 17.26 -8.24 26.55
N TRP A 277 17.89 -8.95 25.62
CA TRP A 277 18.35 -8.37 24.36
C TRP A 277 17.19 -7.95 23.44
N LEU A 278 16.12 -8.74 23.37
CA LEU A 278 14.92 -8.39 22.59
C LEU A 278 14.21 -7.16 23.15
N THR A 279 14.14 -7.04 24.48
CA THR A 279 13.58 -5.88 25.16
C THR A 279 14.45 -4.64 24.97
N LYS A 280 15.77 -4.77 25.14
CA LYS A 280 16.75 -3.67 24.97
C LYS A 280 16.83 -3.16 23.54
N SER A 281 16.67 -4.05 22.57
CA SER A 281 16.69 -3.71 21.14
C SER A 281 15.37 -3.10 20.67
N GLY A 282 14.35 -3.02 21.54
CA GLY A 282 13.03 -2.49 21.23
C GLY A 282 12.23 -3.34 20.23
N LEU A 283 12.63 -4.60 20.03
CA LEU A 283 12.02 -5.51 19.06
C LEU A 283 10.73 -6.12 19.58
N VAL A 284 10.63 -6.28 20.91
CA VAL A 284 9.48 -6.93 21.56
C VAL A 284 9.21 -6.22 22.88
N LYS A 285 7.94 -5.95 23.20
CA LYS A 285 7.54 -5.44 24.52
C LYS A 285 7.61 -6.58 25.55
N PRO A 286 7.95 -6.32 26.82
CA PRO A 286 8.04 -7.35 27.86
C PRO A 286 6.73 -8.14 28.03
N GLU A 287 5.59 -7.50 27.77
CA GLU A 287 4.24 -8.10 27.83
C GLU A 287 3.99 -9.17 26.76
N GLN A 288 4.75 -9.15 25.66
CA GLN A 288 4.60 -10.07 24.53
C GLN A 288 5.53 -11.29 24.64
N LEU A 289 6.45 -11.33 25.61
CA LEU A 289 7.42 -12.43 25.78
C LEU A 289 6.85 -13.53 26.68
N LYS A 290 6.76 -14.76 26.16
CA LYS A 290 6.47 -15.97 26.94
C LYS A 290 7.65 -16.92 26.91
N VAL A 291 8.25 -17.14 28.09
CA VAL A 291 9.37 -18.08 28.26
C VAL A 291 8.84 -19.44 28.70
N HIS A 292 9.21 -20.49 27.99
CA HIS A 292 8.87 -21.89 28.26
C HIS A 292 10.15 -22.63 28.64
N GLY A 293 10.16 -23.16 29.87
CA GLY A 293 11.24 -24.00 30.40
C GLY A 293 11.05 -25.48 30.07
N PHE A 294 11.95 -26.31 30.61
CA PHE A 294 11.79 -27.76 30.67
C PHE A 294 10.65 -28.16 31.62
#